data_AF-A0A9E7GYN0-F1
#
_entry.id   AF-A0A9E7GYN0-F1
#
_cell.length_a   1.000
_cell.length_b   1.000
_cell.length_c   1.000
_cell.angle_alpha   90.00
_cell.angle_beta   90.00
_cell.angle_gamma   90.00
#
_symmetry.space_group_name_H-M   'P 1'
#
loop_
_entity.id
_entity.type
_entity.pdbx_description
1 polymer ?
#
loop_
_entity_poly.entity_id
_entity_poly.type
_entity_poly.pdbx_seq_one_letter_code
_entity_poly.pdbx_strand_id
1 'polypeptide(L)'
;MAALELHVSDSDQILTDIKAKLSEAYGHLDSIRGEHVVLLQERVRQKKEEATTSTRGAEHFSEFSLSELEQATENFHEASKIGEGGYGCVYKGSLRHTTVAIKRLNPQGMQGTAEFRREMDVLSRVRHPNLVTLLGACPEARALVYEYLPNGSLEDHLTRKLTWQVRIRIAAETCSALVFLHSCKPLGVVHGDLKPVNILLDSNFASKISDLGMHRLLARSIGSSTLYHCTHLRKGTFAYMDPELLSSGEITAKSDVYSFGVVLLRLLTGRPAFGVSKVVKEALDMKCLERVLDASAGDWPYVQAEKLAKLGLKCCDMNKRNRPDAKEAWKMLQPLMKSISFARLSPSSIMLAPEYSSCIPSYFICPIFKELMRDPRIAADGFTYEGEAIKGWLSSGKETSPMTNLRLSDCELVPNHALRSAIQGWLQHQS
;
A
#
# COMPACT_ATOMS: atom_id res chain seq x y z
N MET A 1 -83.00 -26.80 -0.37
CA MET A 1 -82.20 -27.07 0.83
C MET A 1 -80.81 -27.61 0.49
N ALA A 2 -80.67 -28.67 -0.32
CA ALA A 2 -79.36 -29.27 -0.66
C ALA A 2 -78.28 -28.31 -1.22
N ALA A 3 -78.65 -27.31 -2.05
CA ALA A 3 -77.69 -26.36 -2.61
C ALA A 3 -77.15 -25.34 -1.58
N LEU A 4 -77.95 -25.02 -0.54
CA LEU A 4 -77.51 -24.14 0.55
C LEU A 4 -76.56 -24.88 1.50
N GLU A 5 -76.82 -26.15 1.77
CA GLU A 5 -75.95 -26.99 2.61
C GLU A 5 -74.57 -27.21 1.97
N LEU A 6 -74.53 -27.35 0.63
CA LEU A 6 -73.27 -27.45 -0.12
C LEU A 6 -72.44 -26.15 -0.02
N HIS A 7 -73.06 -24.99 -0.15
CA HIS A 7 -72.38 -23.70 -0.04
C HIS A 7 -71.88 -23.38 1.38
N VAL A 8 -72.60 -23.81 2.41
CA VAL A 8 -72.15 -23.70 3.80
C VAL A 8 -70.94 -24.60 4.03
N SER A 9 -70.98 -25.85 3.53
CA SER A 9 -69.84 -26.78 3.60
C SER A 9 -68.59 -26.24 2.89
N ASP A 10 -68.75 -25.66 1.69
CA ASP A 10 -67.62 -25.06 0.95
C ASP A 10 -67.05 -23.84 1.68
N SER A 11 -67.91 -23.03 2.31
CA SER A 11 -67.48 -21.86 3.08
C SER A 11 -66.72 -22.25 4.36
N ASP A 12 -67.16 -23.30 5.05
CA ASP A 12 -66.47 -23.83 6.23
C ASP A 12 -65.11 -24.44 5.88
N GLN A 13 -65.00 -25.08 4.71
CA GLN A 13 -63.74 -25.59 4.20
C GLN A 13 -62.76 -24.45 3.90
N ILE A 14 -63.22 -23.37 3.25
CA ILE A 14 -62.41 -22.18 2.97
C ILE A 14 -61.96 -21.50 4.27
N LEU A 15 -62.85 -21.40 5.26
CA LEU A 15 -62.53 -20.79 6.55
C LEU A 15 -61.44 -21.60 7.29
N THR A 16 -61.49 -22.92 7.19
CA THR A 16 -60.49 -23.82 7.78
C THR A 16 -59.13 -23.67 7.10
N ASP A 17 -59.10 -23.56 5.77
CA ASP A 17 -57.89 -23.31 4.99
C ASP A 17 -57.26 -21.94 5.31
N ILE A 18 -58.08 -20.90 5.46
CA ILE A 18 -57.59 -19.57 5.84
C ILE A 18 -56.99 -19.60 7.24
N LYS A 19 -57.63 -20.28 8.21
CA LYS A 19 -57.08 -20.43 9.57
C LYS A 19 -55.74 -21.17 9.58
N ALA A 20 -55.60 -22.22 8.76
CA ALA A 20 -54.35 -22.97 8.64
C ALA A 20 -53.21 -22.08 8.08
N LYS A 21 -53.47 -21.34 7.00
CA LYS A 21 -52.50 -20.39 6.41
C LYS A 21 -52.14 -19.24 7.35
N LEU A 22 -53.10 -18.77 8.16
CA LEU A 22 -52.84 -17.74 9.16
C LEU A 22 -51.88 -18.25 10.23
N SER A 23 -52.09 -19.49 10.71
CA SER A 23 -51.23 -20.14 11.69
C SER A 23 -49.79 -20.32 11.17
N GLU A 24 -49.65 -20.75 9.92
CA GLU A 24 -48.35 -20.87 9.25
C GLU A 24 -47.64 -19.52 9.14
N ALA A 25 -48.35 -18.46 8.72
CA ALA A 25 -47.79 -17.11 8.65
C ALA A 25 -47.31 -16.58 10.02
N TYR A 26 -48.04 -16.87 11.10
CA TYR A 26 -47.59 -16.53 12.46
C TYR A 26 -46.33 -17.29 12.87
N GLY A 27 -46.20 -18.57 12.51
CA GLY A 27 -44.97 -19.35 12.74
C GLY A 27 -43.76 -18.79 12.01
N HIS A 28 -43.93 -18.35 10.76
CA HIS A 28 -42.87 -17.69 10.00
C HIS A 28 -42.45 -16.34 10.60
N LEU A 29 -43.41 -15.54 11.09
CA LEU A 29 -43.13 -14.27 11.74
C LEU A 29 -42.33 -14.45 13.04
N ASP A 30 -42.63 -15.46 13.85
CA ASP A 30 -41.87 -15.76 15.07
C ASP A 30 -40.45 -16.26 14.76
N SER A 31 -40.29 -17.04 13.69
CA SER A 31 -38.96 -17.46 13.20
C SER A 31 -38.11 -16.26 12.76
N ILE A 32 -38.67 -15.35 11.94
CA ILE A 32 -37.98 -14.13 11.49
C ILE A 32 -37.62 -13.24 12.69
N ARG A 33 -38.52 -13.14 13.67
CA ARG A 33 -38.31 -12.35 14.88
C ARG A 33 -37.19 -12.96 15.75
N GLY A 34 -37.11 -14.29 15.83
CA GLY A 34 -35.99 -15.00 16.47
C GLY A 34 -34.64 -14.72 15.79
N GLU A 35 -34.58 -14.84 14.46
CA GLU A 35 -33.37 -14.53 13.68
C GLU A 35 -32.94 -13.07 13.83
N HIS A 36 -33.90 -12.14 13.86
CA HIS A 36 -33.63 -10.72 14.06
C HIS A 36 -33.06 -10.41 15.45
N VAL A 37 -33.51 -11.10 16.50
CA VAL A 37 -32.96 -10.97 17.85
C VAL A 37 -31.51 -11.49 17.91
N VAL A 38 -31.22 -12.62 17.27
CA VAL A 38 -29.85 -13.15 17.18
C VAL A 38 -28.93 -12.19 16.42
N LEU A 39 -29.37 -11.63 15.29
CA LEU A 39 -28.64 -10.62 14.54
C LEU A 39 -28.37 -9.34 15.35
N LEU A 40 -29.34 -8.88 16.14
CA LEU A 40 -29.17 -7.73 17.03
C LEU A 40 -28.17 -8.03 18.16
N GLN A 41 -28.22 -9.24 18.74
CA GLN A 41 -27.26 -9.67 19.75
C GLN A 41 -25.83 -9.76 19.20
N GLU A 42 -25.67 -10.32 18.00
CA GLU A 42 -24.38 -10.38 17.29
C GLU A 42 -23.84 -8.97 17.03
N ARG A 43 -24.71 -8.03 16.63
CA ARG A 43 -24.35 -6.62 16.36
C ARG A 43 -23.99 -5.85 17.63
N VAL A 44 -24.65 -6.14 18.75
CA VAL A 44 -24.30 -5.58 20.08
C VAL A 44 -22.98 -6.16 20.57
N ARG A 45 -22.73 -7.46 20.34
CA ARG A 45 -21.46 -8.12 20.66
C ARG A 45 -20.30 -7.54 19.86
N GLN A 46 -20.48 -7.35 18.55
CA GLN A 46 -19.51 -6.67 17.69
C GLN A 46 -19.24 -5.23 18.15
N LYS A 47 -20.27 -4.45 18.51
CA LYS A 47 -20.07 -3.11 19.08
C LYS A 47 -19.33 -3.12 20.42
N LYS A 48 -19.55 -4.14 21.26
CA LYS A 48 -18.81 -4.32 22.52
C LYS A 48 -17.35 -4.71 22.27
N GLU A 49 -17.10 -5.59 21.30
CA GLU A 49 -15.75 -6.00 20.87
C GLU A 49 -15.00 -4.83 20.19
N GLU A 50 -15.67 -3.99 19.40
CA GLU A 50 -15.13 -2.74 18.85
C GLU A 50 -14.80 -1.73 19.97
N ALA A 51 -15.65 -1.62 20.99
CA ALA A 51 -15.41 -0.75 22.15
C ALA A 51 -14.26 -1.24 23.06
N THR A 52 -14.05 -2.56 23.20
CA THR A 52 -12.95 -3.13 23.99
C THR A 52 -11.63 -3.21 23.22
N THR A 53 -11.66 -3.26 21.89
CA THR A 53 -10.45 -3.24 21.03
C THR A 53 -9.90 -1.82 20.84
N SER A 54 -10.74 -0.79 21.01
CA SER A 54 -10.33 0.63 21.00
C SER A 54 -9.27 0.99 22.06
N THR A 55 -9.18 0.23 23.15
CA THR A 55 -8.32 0.57 24.30
C THR A 55 -6.91 -0.04 24.25
N ARG A 56 -6.54 -0.81 23.23
CA ARG A 56 -5.23 -1.51 23.17
C ARG A 56 -4.37 -1.29 21.92
N GLY A 57 -4.77 -0.40 21.01
CA GLY A 57 -4.00 -0.06 19.80
C GLY A 57 -3.70 1.43 19.58
N ALA A 58 -4.01 2.28 20.56
CA ALA A 58 -3.92 3.74 20.45
C ALA A 58 -2.50 4.26 20.75
N GLU A 59 -1.53 3.90 19.93
CA GLU A 59 -0.31 4.70 19.78
C GLU A 59 -0.21 5.11 18.30
N HIS A 60 -0.33 6.43 18.05
CA HIS A 60 -0.12 7.17 16.78
C HIS A 60 -1.33 7.72 15.99
N PHE A 61 -2.56 7.74 16.49
CA PHE A 61 -3.58 8.65 15.91
C PHE A 61 -3.76 9.85 16.84
N SER A 62 -3.33 11.03 16.38
CA SER A 62 -3.43 12.27 17.15
C SER A 62 -4.49 13.20 16.57
N GLU A 63 -5.30 13.80 17.44
CA GLU A 63 -6.09 14.97 17.06
C GLU A 63 -5.22 16.21 17.21
N PHE A 64 -5.18 17.05 16.17
CA PHE A 64 -4.41 18.28 16.12
C PHE A 64 -5.35 19.49 16.06
N SER A 65 -4.96 20.57 16.71
CA SER A 65 -5.67 21.86 16.68
C SER A 65 -5.36 22.66 15.41
N LEU A 66 -6.28 23.53 14.98
CA LEU A 66 -6.03 24.42 13.84
C LEU A 66 -4.77 25.29 14.06
N SER A 67 -4.57 25.78 15.28
CA SER A 67 -3.38 26.57 15.67
C SER A 67 -2.07 25.80 15.48
N GLU A 68 -2.01 24.51 15.84
CA GLU A 68 -0.83 23.68 15.58
C GLU A 68 -0.54 23.57 14.08
N LEU A 69 -1.58 23.40 13.25
CA LEU A 69 -1.44 23.28 11.80
C LEU A 69 -1.00 24.61 11.17
N GLU A 70 -1.56 25.72 11.62
CA GLU A 70 -1.19 27.07 11.18
C GLU A 70 0.27 27.37 11.55
N GLN A 71 0.69 27.08 12.78
CA GLN A 71 2.09 27.24 13.18
C GLN A 71 3.03 26.35 12.36
N ALA A 72 2.65 25.09 12.12
CA ALA A 72 3.46 24.14 11.37
C ALA A 72 3.66 24.49 9.90
N THR A 73 2.76 25.30 9.32
CA THR A 73 2.72 25.61 7.88
C THR A 73 2.86 27.10 7.56
N GLU A 74 3.13 27.92 8.58
CA GLU A 74 3.18 29.39 8.47
C GLU A 74 1.86 29.97 7.94
N ASN A 75 0.73 29.57 8.55
CA ASN A 75 -0.64 29.89 8.13
C ASN A 75 -0.98 29.37 6.72
N PHE A 76 -0.60 28.12 6.43
CA PHE A 76 -0.79 27.50 5.10
C PHE A 76 -0.16 28.34 3.97
N HIS A 77 1.05 28.86 4.21
CA HIS A 77 1.75 29.69 3.24
C HIS A 77 1.99 28.93 1.93
N GLU A 78 1.90 29.62 0.79
CA GLU A 78 2.09 29.00 -0.54
C GLU A 78 3.49 28.38 -0.71
N ALA A 79 4.51 28.92 -0.04
CA ALA A 79 5.87 28.33 -0.04
C ALA A 79 5.93 26.94 0.61
N SER A 80 5.00 26.63 1.51
CA SER A 80 4.87 25.33 2.16
C SER A 80 4.02 24.35 1.35
N LYS A 81 3.36 24.81 0.28
CA LYS A 81 2.49 23.98 -0.56
C LYS A 81 3.32 23.03 -1.42
N ILE A 82 3.06 21.73 -1.26
CA ILE A 82 3.75 20.67 -2.01
C ILE A 82 2.85 19.98 -3.04
N GLY A 83 1.54 20.24 -3.02
CA GLY A 83 0.62 19.73 -4.02
C GLY A 83 -0.76 20.37 -3.96
N GLU A 84 -1.45 20.41 -5.09
CA GLU A 84 -2.80 20.94 -5.21
C GLU A 84 -3.64 20.11 -6.20
N GLY A 85 -4.90 19.84 -5.84
CA GLY A 85 -5.81 19.04 -6.64
C GLY A 85 -7.29 19.27 -6.38
N GLY A 86 -8.12 18.50 -7.09
CA GLY A 86 -9.57 18.50 -6.90
C GLY A 86 -10.01 18.21 -5.46
N TYR A 87 -9.13 17.60 -4.66
CA TYR A 87 -9.39 17.21 -3.28
C TYR A 87 -8.80 18.18 -2.24
N GLY A 88 -8.19 19.29 -2.68
CA GLY A 88 -7.60 20.31 -1.82
C GLY A 88 -6.10 20.47 -1.99
N CYS A 89 -5.48 21.07 -0.98
CA CYS A 89 -4.07 21.43 -0.99
C CYS A 89 -3.30 20.60 0.04
N VAL A 90 -2.05 20.24 -0.30
CA VAL A 90 -1.14 19.52 0.58
C VAL A 90 0.03 20.45 0.91
N TYR A 91 0.29 20.62 2.20
CA TYR A 91 1.36 21.47 2.72
C TYR A 91 2.39 20.62 3.45
N LYS A 92 3.67 20.94 3.28
CA LYS A 92 4.73 20.46 4.16
C LYS A 92 4.71 21.27 5.45
N GLY A 93 4.87 20.60 6.58
CA GLY A 93 4.98 21.29 7.86
C GLY A 93 5.86 20.54 8.85
N SER A 94 6.11 21.16 10.00
CA SER A 94 6.76 20.52 11.14
C SER A 94 5.80 20.51 12.33
N LEU A 95 5.30 19.33 12.69
CA LEU A 95 4.46 19.12 13.87
C LEU A 95 5.23 18.32 14.91
N ARG A 96 5.41 18.89 16.11
CA ARG A 96 6.08 18.23 17.24
C ARG A 96 7.44 17.62 16.84
N HIS A 97 8.26 18.41 16.14
CA HIS A 97 9.57 18.03 15.59
C HIS A 97 9.55 16.92 14.52
N THR A 98 8.38 16.53 14.03
CA THR A 98 8.21 15.58 12.94
C THR A 98 7.86 16.34 11.66
N THR A 99 8.56 16.05 10.56
CA THR A 99 8.18 16.60 9.24
C THR A 99 6.96 15.85 8.73
N VAL A 100 5.91 16.57 8.36
CA VAL A 100 4.61 16.01 7.99
C VAL A 100 4.09 16.58 6.67
N ALA A 101 3.16 15.85 6.05
CA ALA A 101 2.33 16.34 4.96
C ALA A 101 0.90 16.57 5.47
N ILE A 102 0.41 17.81 5.34
CA ILE A 102 -0.90 18.23 5.84
C ILE A 102 -1.82 18.47 4.64
N LYS A 103 -2.74 17.55 4.40
CA LYS A 103 -3.74 17.64 3.33
C LYS A 103 -4.98 18.33 3.87
N ARG A 104 -5.19 19.58 3.46
CA ARG A 104 -6.38 20.36 3.78
C ARG A 104 -7.44 20.16 2.68
N LEU A 105 -8.55 19.53 3.04
CA LEU A 105 -9.64 19.27 2.11
C LEU A 105 -10.42 20.55 1.80
N ASN A 106 -10.97 20.66 0.60
CA ASN A 106 -11.64 21.88 0.16
C ASN A 106 -12.89 22.18 1.03
N PRO A 107 -12.96 23.33 1.73
CA PRO A 107 -14.05 23.62 2.66
C PRO A 107 -15.40 23.91 1.98
N GLN A 108 -15.40 24.32 0.71
CA GLN A 108 -16.60 24.77 -0.02
C GLN A 108 -17.43 23.63 -0.65
N GLY A 109 -16.93 22.40 -0.66
CA GLY A 109 -17.66 21.24 -1.19
C GLY A 109 -18.39 20.47 -0.10
N MET A 110 -19.70 20.20 -0.26
CA MET A 110 -20.45 19.23 0.57
C MET A 110 -19.77 17.85 0.61
N GLN A 111 -18.94 17.55 -0.40
CA GLN A 111 -18.19 16.31 -0.55
C GLN A 111 -16.97 16.19 0.39
N GLY A 112 -16.33 17.32 0.76
CA GLY A 112 -15.10 17.33 1.55
C GLY A 112 -15.28 16.76 2.97
N THR A 113 -16.45 16.95 3.59
CA THR A 113 -16.76 16.38 4.91
C THR A 113 -16.98 14.87 4.85
N ALA A 114 -17.63 14.39 3.78
CA ALA A 114 -17.82 12.95 3.57
C ALA A 114 -16.50 12.26 3.18
N GLU A 115 -15.63 12.92 2.42
CA GLU A 115 -14.28 12.46 2.11
C GLU A 115 -13.41 12.39 3.37
N PHE A 116 -13.38 13.45 4.18
CA PHE A 116 -12.65 13.49 5.45
C PHE A 116 -12.99 12.32 6.37
N ARG A 117 -14.29 12.12 6.66
CA ARG A 117 -14.72 11.03 7.55
C ARG A 117 -14.40 9.65 6.98
N ARG A 118 -14.54 9.47 5.65
CA ARG A 118 -14.25 8.19 4.98
C ARG A 118 -12.77 7.85 5.06
N GLU A 119 -11.92 8.81 4.70
CA GLU A 119 -10.48 8.61 4.71
C GLU A 119 -9.99 8.34 6.14
N MET A 120 -10.52 9.06 7.13
CA MET A 120 -10.25 8.80 8.56
C MET A 120 -10.71 7.41 9.03
N ASP A 121 -11.91 6.96 8.66
CA ASP A 121 -12.45 5.64 9.06
C ASP A 121 -11.63 4.48 8.46
N VAL A 122 -11.22 4.60 7.19
CA VAL A 122 -10.41 3.57 6.54
C VAL A 122 -8.97 3.60 7.08
N LEU A 123 -8.31 4.75 7.05
CA LEU A 123 -6.89 4.88 7.39
C LEU A 123 -6.58 4.66 8.86
N SER A 124 -7.53 4.93 9.77
CA SER A 124 -7.34 4.59 11.18
C SER A 124 -7.27 3.08 11.44
N ARG A 125 -7.78 2.25 10.51
CA ARG A 125 -7.90 0.79 10.66
C ARG A 125 -6.89 0.01 9.81
N VAL A 126 -6.18 0.66 8.90
CA VAL A 126 -5.23 -0.01 7.99
C VAL A 126 -3.81 0.53 8.20
N ARG A 127 -2.85 -0.39 8.39
CA ARG A 127 -1.41 -0.07 8.44
C ARG A 127 -0.65 -1.11 7.64
N HIS A 128 0.19 -0.65 6.72
CA HIS A 128 1.04 -1.50 5.89
C HIS A 128 2.28 -0.68 5.46
N PRO A 129 3.48 -1.27 5.36
CA PRO A 129 4.71 -0.55 5.02
C PRO A 129 4.66 0.20 3.68
N ASN A 130 3.88 -0.29 2.72
CA ASN A 130 3.67 0.33 1.41
C ASN A 130 2.35 1.11 1.30
N LEU A 131 1.79 1.56 2.42
CA LEU A 131 0.69 2.54 2.47
C LEU A 131 1.17 3.77 3.23
N VAL A 132 0.77 4.96 2.79
CA VAL A 132 1.10 6.19 3.51
C VAL A 132 0.41 6.20 4.87
N THR A 133 1.18 6.46 5.91
CA THR A 133 0.71 6.45 7.30
C THR A 133 -0.01 7.73 7.64
N LEU A 134 -1.27 7.61 8.08
CA LEU A 134 -2.02 8.70 8.71
C LEU A 134 -1.54 8.84 10.17
N LEU A 135 -0.97 10.00 10.50
CA LEU A 135 -0.50 10.34 11.85
C LEU A 135 -1.59 10.98 12.70
N GLY A 136 -2.58 11.59 12.06
CA GLY A 136 -3.66 12.25 12.76
C GLY A 136 -4.53 13.11 11.86
N ALA A 137 -5.41 13.88 12.49
CA ALA A 137 -6.36 14.73 11.80
C ALA A 137 -6.65 16.01 12.60
N CYS A 138 -7.09 17.04 11.90
CA CYS A 138 -7.68 18.24 12.47
C CYS A 138 -9.11 18.40 11.92
N PRO A 139 -10.15 18.01 12.68
CA PRO A 139 -11.53 18.11 12.24
C PRO A 139 -11.98 19.54 11.93
N GLU A 140 -11.51 20.52 12.72
CA GLU A 140 -11.82 21.95 12.53
C GLU A 140 -11.37 22.46 11.16
N ALA A 141 -10.13 22.13 10.78
CA ALA A 141 -9.57 22.50 9.49
C ALA A 141 -9.98 21.57 8.32
N ARG A 142 -10.69 20.46 8.63
CA ARG A 142 -10.89 19.30 7.73
C ARG A 142 -9.57 18.86 7.08
N ALA A 143 -8.53 18.73 7.91
CA ALA A 143 -7.19 18.41 7.45
C ALA A 143 -6.73 17.05 7.98
N LEU A 144 -6.00 16.33 7.13
CA LEU A 144 -5.40 15.03 7.45
C LEU A 144 -3.88 15.19 7.48
N VAL A 145 -3.24 14.61 8.49
CA VAL A 145 -1.80 14.72 8.74
C VAL A 145 -1.14 13.38 8.47
N TYR A 146 -0.23 13.33 7.51
CA TYR A 146 0.49 12.13 7.09
C TYR A 146 1.99 12.25 7.34
N GLU A 147 2.67 11.11 7.30
CA GLU A 147 4.12 11.08 7.14
C GLU A 147 4.54 11.84 5.86
N TYR A 148 5.65 12.56 5.92
CA TYR A 148 6.22 13.25 4.76
C TYR A 148 7.16 12.32 3.98
N LEU A 149 6.96 12.25 2.67
CA LEU A 149 7.72 11.40 1.74
C LEU A 149 8.60 12.30 0.84
N PRO A 150 9.91 12.39 1.10
CA PRO A 150 10.76 13.45 0.54
C PRO A 150 11.03 13.30 -0.96
N ASN A 151 10.89 12.09 -1.53
CA ASN A 151 11.12 11.86 -2.94
C ASN A 151 9.85 12.10 -3.79
N GLY A 152 8.74 12.58 -3.21
CA GLY A 152 7.56 12.94 -3.99
C GLY A 152 6.89 11.74 -4.65
N SER A 153 6.24 11.94 -5.80
CA SER A 153 5.43 10.92 -6.46
C SER A 153 6.20 10.13 -7.52
N LEU A 154 5.79 8.89 -7.80
CA LEU A 154 6.37 8.07 -8.86
C LEU A 154 6.23 8.75 -10.23
N GLU A 155 5.19 9.56 -10.46
CA GLU A 155 5.03 10.34 -11.69
C GLU A 155 6.25 11.24 -11.96
N ASP A 156 6.77 11.87 -10.90
CA ASP A 156 7.94 12.77 -10.97
C ASP A 156 9.22 12.00 -11.33
N HIS A 157 9.24 10.69 -11.11
CA HIS A 157 10.40 9.83 -11.34
C HIS A 157 10.32 8.97 -12.59
N LEU A 158 9.16 8.89 -13.26
CA LEU A 158 9.04 8.15 -14.53
C LEU A 158 9.85 8.80 -15.66
N THR A 159 10.17 10.10 -15.55
CA THR A 159 11.06 10.82 -16.47
C THR A 159 12.49 10.94 -15.93
N ARG A 160 12.75 10.47 -14.70
CA ARG A 160 14.05 10.51 -14.03
C ARG A 160 14.68 9.10 -14.00
N LYS A 161 15.96 9.03 -13.63
CA LYS A 161 16.75 7.79 -13.67
C LYS A 161 16.42 6.85 -12.50
N LEU A 162 15.29 6.16 -12.57
CA LEU A 162 15.05 4.95 -11.75
C LEU A 162 15.56 3.72 -12.49
N THR A 163 16.47 2.95 -11.89
CA THR A 163 16.97 1.70 -12.47
C THR A 163 15.86 0.65 -12.57
N TRP A 164 15.99 -0.30 -13.50
CA TRP A 164 15.00 -1.36 -13.68
C TRP A 164 14.75 -2.18 -12.39
N GLN A 165 15.77 -2.36 -11.55
CA GLN A 165 15.64 -3.06 -10.27
C GLN A 165 14.73 -2.30 -9.30
N VAL A 166 14.91 -0.97 -9.20
CA VAL A 166 14.07 -0.11 -8.36
C VAL A 166 12.63 -0.12 -8.88
N ARG A 167 12.44 -0.08 -10.21
CA ARG A 167 11.11 -0.14 -10.83
C ARG A 167 10.37 -1.45 -10.54
N ILE A 168 11.06 -2.60 -10.60
CA ILE A 168 10.45 -3.88 -10.21
C ILE A 168 10.14 -3.93 -8.70
N ARG A 169 11.00 -3.35 -7.85
CA ARG A 169 10.73 -3.23 -6.41
C ARG A 169 9.46 -2.42 -6.15
N ILE A 170 9.34 -1.25 -6.76
CA ILE A 170 8.14 -0.39 -6.67
C ILE A 170 6.89 -1.14 -7.14
N ALA A 171 6.97 -1.86 -8.27
CA ALA A 171 5.88 -2.71 -8.77
C ALA A 171 5.44 -3.75 -7.73
N ALA A 172 6.40 -4.42 -7.09
CA ALA A 172 6.12 -5.40 -6.05
C ALA A 172 5.48 -4.77 -4.80
N GLU A 173 6.12 -3.75 -4.23
CA GLU A 173 5.61 -3.02 -3.05
C GLU A 173 4.19 -2.49 -3.26
N THR A 174 3.90 -1.92 -4.43
CA THR A 174 2.55 -1.48 -4.82
C THR A 174 1.59 -2.68 -4.84
N CYS A 175 1.99 -3.80 -5.43
CA CYS A 175 1.18 -5.02 -5.46
C CYS A 175 0.93 -5.58 -4.05
N SER A 176 1.92 -5.56 -3.16
CA SER A 176 1.80 -5.99 -1.77
C SER A 176 0.74 -5.18 -1.03
N ALA A 177 0.76 -3.85 -1.19
CA ALA A 177 -0.26 -2.98 -0.62
C ALA A 177 -1.67 -3.29 -1.17
N LEU A 178 -1.82 -3.54 -2.48
CA LEU A 178 -3.11 -3.92 -3.06
C LEU A 178 -3.62 -5.26 -2.53
N VAL A 179 -2.75 -6.27 -2.43
CA VAL A 179 -3.10 -7.57 -1.82
C VAL A 179 -3.62 -7.36 -0.40
N PHE A 180 -2.92 -6.55 0.39
CA PHE A 180 -3.33 -6.23 1.75
C PHE A 180 -4.71 -5.55 1.78
N LEU A 181 -4.90 -4.45 1.04
CA LEU A 181 -6.16 -3.71 0.98
C LEU A 181 -7.35 -4.61 0.56
N HIS A 182 -7.17 -5.40 -0.50
CA HIS A 182 -8.22 -6.28 -1.02
C HIS A 182 -8.56 -7.42 -0.06
N SER A 183 -7.64 -7.78 0.84
CA SER A 183 -7.81 -8.84 1.84
C SER A 183 -8.44 -8.38 3.15
N CYS A 184 -8.53 -7.06 3.40
CA CYS A 184 -9.10 -6.49 4.62
C CYS A 184 -10.54 -7.00 4.88
N LYS A 185 -10.88 -7.16 6.16
CA LYS A 185 -12.19 -7.64 6.63
C LYS A 185 -12.91 -6.53 7.41
N PRO A 186 -14.26 -6.48 7.42
CA PRO A 186 -15.21 -7.46 6.84
C PRO A 186 -15.41 -7.33 5.32
N LEU A 187 -15.06 -6.19 4.72
CA LEU A 187 -15.10 -5.93 3.29
C LEU A 187 -13.73 -5.39 2.86
N GLY A 188 -13.18 -5.95 1.77
CA GLY A 188 -11.91 -5.48 1.20
C GLY A 188 -12.00 -4.00 0.81
N VAL A 189 -10.89 -3.30 0.96
CA VAL A 189 -10.76 -1.88 0.59
C VAL A 189 -10.31 -1.83 -0.87
N VAL A 190 -11.06 -1.12 -1.71
CA VAL A 190 -10.68 -0.83 -3.10
C VAL A 190 -10.10 0.58 -3.14
N HIS A 191 -8.93 0.74 -3.74
CA HIS A 191 -8.25 2.04 -3.83
C HIS A 191 -9.04 2.99 -4.76
N GLY A 192 -9.33 2.55 -5.98
CA GLY A 192 -10.22 3.22 -6.94
C GLY A 192 -9.60 4.37 -7.76
N ASP A 193 -8.46 4.93 -7.35
CA ASP A 193 -7.70 5.94 -8.12
C ASP A 193 -6.19 5.63 -8.19
N LEU A 194 -5.81 4.37 -8.43
CA LEU A 194 -4.38 4.01 -8.42
C LEU A 194 -3.67 4.56 -9.68
N LYS A 195 -2.64 5.37 -9.49
CA LYS A 195 -1.83 5.96 -10.57
C LYS A 195 -0.48 6.44 -10.00
N PRO A 196 0.55 6.70 -10.83
CA PRO A 196 1.88 7.04 -10.32
C PRO A 196 1.93 8.30 -9.45
N VAL A 197 1.04 9.28 -9.66
CA VAL A 197 0.95 10.46 -8.76
C VAL A 197 0.50 10.09 -7.34
N ASN A 198 -0.21 8.97 -7.16
CA ASN A 198 -0.69 8.47 -5.86
C ASN A 198 0.22 7.35 -5.31
N ILE A 199 1.42 7.16 -5.89
CA ILE A 199 2.45 6.24 -5.39
C ILE A 199 3.63 7.12 -5.00
N LEU A 200 3.77 7.38 -3.70
CA LEU A 200 4.81 8.25 -3.16
C LEU A 200 6.07 7.45 -2.81
N LEU A 201 7.22 8.12 -2.81
CA LEU A 201 8.52 7.51 -2.55
C LEU A 201 9.15 8.10 -1.30
N ASP A 202 9.57 7.21 -0.39
CA ASP A 202 10.35 7.61 0.79
C ASP A 202 11.80 7.93 0.45
N SER A 203 12.62 8.26 1.46
CA SER A 203 14.04 8.58 1.29
C SER A 203 14.86 7.48 0.62
N ASN A 204 14.43 6.22 0.70
CA ASN A 204 15.11 5.05 0.15
C ASN A 204 14.51 4.60 -1.20
N PHE A 205 13.56 5.36 -1.75
CA PHE A 205 12.76 4.98 -2.92
C PHE A 205 11.96 3.70 -2.68
N ALA A 206 11.53 3.46 -1.43
CA ALA A 206 10.46 2.52 -1.16
C ALA A 206 9.12 3.21 -1.42
N SER A 207 8.22 2.49 -2.07
CA SER A 207 6.93 3.02 -2.52
C SER A 207 5.84 2.86 -1.47
N LYS A 208 5.01 3.89 -1.35
CA LYS A 208 3.82 3.93 -0.49
C LYS A 208 2.63 4.50 -1.26
N ILE A 209 1.51 3.79 -1.24
CA ILE A 209 0.27 4.24 -1.88
C ILE A 209 -0.41 5.29 -0.98
N SER A 210 -0.71 6.45 -1.55
CA SER A 210 -1.42 7.57 -0.91
C SER A 210 -2.90 7.60 -1.35
N ASP A 211 -3.67 8.55 -0.79
CA ASP A 211 -5.03 8.87 -1.25
C ASP A 211 -6.01 7.67 -1.23
N LEU A 212 -5.99 6.91 -0.14
CA LEU A 212 -6.93 5.82 0.11
C LEU A 212 -8.35 6.36 0.40
N GLY A 213 -9.37 5.61 -0.01
CA GLY A 213 -10.75 5.84 0.44
C GLY A 213 -11.57 6.87 -0.35
N MET A 214 -11.04 7.36 -1.48
CA MET A 214 -11.72 8.37 -2.29
C MET A 214 -12.94 7.79 -3.03
N HIS A 215 -12.90 6.51 -3.41
CA HIS A 215 -13.90 5.89 -4.28
C HIS A 215 -14.35 4.49 -3.82
N ARG A 216 -15.33 4.47 -2.90
CA ARG A 216 -16.35 3.45 -2.53
C ARG A 216 -16.37 3.10 -1.03
N LEU A 217 -17.56 3.25 -0.44
CA LEU A 217 -18.11 2.20 0.41
C LEU A 217 -18.75 1.18 -0.54
N LEU A 218 -18.35 -0.09 -0.45
CA LEU A 218 -19.15 -1.20 -0.97
C LEU A 218 -20.43 -1.32 -0.12
N ALA A 219 -21.33 -0.36 -0.23
CA ALA A 219 -22.65 -0.43 0.39
C ALA A 219 -23.62 -0.99 -0.66
N ARG A 220 -23.98 -2.26 -0.45
CA ARG A 220 -25.25 -2.81 -0.90
C ARG A 220 -26.36 -1.85 -0.46
N SER A 221 -26.92 -1.11 -1.40
CA SER A 221 -28.29 -0.61 -1.35
C SER A 221 -28.96 -1.18 -2.58
N ILE A 222 -29.85 -2.14 -2.37
CA ILE A 222 -30.84 -2.54 -3.34
C ILE A 222 -31.60 -1.25 -3.70
N GLY A 223 -31.45 -0.79 -4.95
CA GLY A 223 -32.29 0.27 -5.52
C GLY A 223 -31.69 1.68 -5.66
N SER A 224 -30.42 1.93 -5.35
CA SER A 224 -29.81 3.23 -5.66
C SER A 224 -28.45 3.08 -6.34
N SER A 225 -28.43 3.33 -7.64
CA SER A 225 -27.24 3.43 -8.49
C SER A 225 -26.32 4.51 -7.91
N THR A 226 -25.26 4.11 -7.21
CA THR A 226 -24.20 5.04 -6.83
C THR A 226 -23.38 5.35 -8.08
N LEU A 227 -23.84 6.33 -8.86
CA LEU A 227 -23.10 6.88 -9.99
C LEU A 227 -21.71 7.32 -9.49
N TYR A 228 -20.67 6.84 -10.16
CA TYR A 228 -19.33 7.41 -10.04
C TYR A 228 -19.44 8.90 -10.43
N HIS A 229 -19.33 9.81 -9.45
CA HIS A 229 -19.32 11.25 -9.75
C HIS A 229 -17.96 11.62 -10.36
N CYS A 230 -17.94 11.72 -11.69
CA CYS A 230 -16.83 12.16 -12.54
C CYS A 230 -16.45 13.65 -12.36
N THR A 231 -16.63 14.25 -11.18
CA THR A 231 -16.52 15.71 -11.01
C THR A 231 -15.07 16.21 -10.83
N HIS A 232 -14.09 15.33 -10.64
CA HIS A 232 -12.69 15.71 -10.36
C HIS A 232 -11.62 14.97 -11.19
N LEU A 233 -11.98 14.45 -12.37
CA LEU A 233 -11.02 13.80 -13.27
C LEU A 233 -9.96 14.81 -13.77
N ARG A 234 -8.79 14.84 -13.14
CA ARG A 234 -7.61 15.51 -13.70
C ARG A 234 -7.31 14.92 -15.09
N LYS A 235 -6.98 15.79 -16.05
CA LYS A 235 -6.53 15.45 -17.41
C LYS A 235 -5.43 14.38 -17.30
N GLY A 236 -5.65 13.19 -17.86
CA GLY A 236 -4.73 12.03 -17.78
C GLY A 236 -5.16 10.87 -16.87
N THR A 237 -6.14 11.05 -15.97
CA THR A 237 -6.63 9.98 -15.09
C THR A 237 -7.42 8.88 -15.85
N PHE A 238 -8.06 9.23 -16.98
CA PHE A 238 -8.82 8.29 -17.81
C PHE A 238 -8.00 7.10 -18.30
N ALA A 239 -6.69 7.26 -18.50
CA ALA A 239 -5.84 6.20 -19.00
C ALA A 239 -5.60 5.06 -17.98
N TYR A 240 -5.91 5.29 -16.69
CA TYR A 240 -5.84 4.29 -15.63
C TYR A 240 -7.20 3.72 -15.28
N MET A 241 -8.28 4.24 -15.88
CA MET A 241 -9.63 3.88 -15.53
C MET A 241 -10.00 2.54 -16.16
N ASP A 242 -10.53 1.65 -15.33
CA ASP A 242 -11.05 0.37 -15.77
C ASP A 242 -12.13 0.58 -16.86
N PRO A 243 -11.97 0.02 -18.07
CA PRO A 243 -12.98 0.15 -19.12
C PRO A 243 -14.34 -0.41 -18.69
N GLU A 244 -14.38 -1.44 -17.83
CA GLU A 244 -15.65 -1.95 -17.31
C GLU A 244 -16.28 -1.06 -16.24
N LEU A 245 -15.50 -0.20 -15.57
CA LEU A 245 -16.06 0.83 -14.68
C LEU A 245 -16.89 1.83 -15.47
N LEU A 246 -16.44 2.21 -16.67
CA LEU A 246 -17.17 3.13 -17.54
C LEU A 246 -18.52 2.56 -17.98
N SER A 247 -18.62 1.25 -18.18
CA SER A 247 -19.87 0.59 -18.58
C SER A 247 -20.78 0.21 -17.42
N SER A 248 -20.21 -0.24 -16.29
CA SER A 248 -20.98 -0.78 -15.16
C SER A 248 -21.25 0.24 -14.05
N GLY A 249 -20.43 1.30 -13.96
CA GLY A 249 -20.43 2.24 -12.83
C GLY A 249 -19.85 1.64 -11.54
N GLU A 250 -19.39 0.38 -11.54
CA GLU A 250 -18.94 -0.31 -10.34
C GLU A 250 -17.42 -0.41 -10.23
N ILE A 251 -16.84 0.19 -9.19
CA ILE A 251 -15.41 0.03 -8.88
C ILE A 251 -15.20 -1.25 -8.09
N THR A 252 -14.28 -2.09 -8.52
CA THR A 252 -13.98 -3.37 -7.87
C THR A 252 -12.48 -3.53 -7.62
N ALA A 253 -12.09 -4.56 -6.86
CA ALA A 253 -10.67 -4.96 -6.74
C ALA A 253 -10.01 -5.19 -8.12
N LYS A 254 -10.77 -5.64 -9.13
CA LYS A 254 -10.27 -5.80 -10.51
C LYS A 254 -10.07 -4.47 -11.24
N SER A 255 -10.69 -3.39 -10.78
CA SER A 255 -10.45 -2.05 -11.28
C SER A 255 -9.08 -1.54 -10.82
N ASP A 256 -8.71 -1.78 -9.55
CA ASP A 256 -7.35 -1.51 -9.06
C ASP A 256 -6.29 -2.32 -9.80
N VAL A 257 -6.58 -3.60 -10.10
CA VAL A 257 -5.67 -4.46 -10.88
C VAL A 257 -5.45 -3.88 -12.29
N TYR A 258 -6.49 -3.36 -12.94
CA TYR A 258 -6.35 -2.70 -14.24
C TYR A 258 -5.42 -1.49 -14.14
N SER A 259 -5.68 -0.59 -13.20
CA SER A 259 -4.85 0.60 -12.99
C SER A 259 -3.39 0.23 -12.66
N PHE A 260 -3.20 -0.82 -11.85
CA PHE A 260 -1.88 -1.39 -11.56
C PHE A 260 -1.18 -1.91 -12.81
N GLY A 261 -1.90 -2.58 -13.71
CA GLY A 261 -1.37 -3.01 -15.01
C GLY A 261 -0.82 -1.83 -15.83
N VAL A 262 -1.54 -0.72 -15.86
CA VAL A 262 -1.07 0.50 -16.56
C VAL A 262 0.19 1.05 -15.89
N VAL A 263 0.26 1.07 -14.56
CA VAL A 263 1.47 1.46 -13.80
C VAL A 263 2.66 0.56 -14.17
N LEU A 264 2.48 -0.77 -14.24
CA LEU A 264 3.54 -1.71 -14.62
C LEU A 264 4.09 -1.41 -16.02
N LEU A 265 3.20 -1.16 -16.98
CA LEU A 265 3.60 -0.86 -18.35
C LEU A 265 4.33 0.49 -18.47
N ARG A 266 3.95 1.48 -17.66
CA ARG A 266 4.69 2.74 -17.57
C ARG A 266 6.05 2.59 -16.90
N LEU A 267 6.15 1.80 -15.83
CA LEU A 267 7.45 1.47 -15.22
C LEU A 267 8.39 0.79 -16.23
N LEU A 268 7.85 -0.09 -17.07
CA LEU A 268 8.64 -0.78 -18.11
C LEU A 268 9.12 0.17 -19.21
N THR A 269 8.27 1.09 -19.66
CA THR A 269 8.48 1.84 -20.91
C THR A 269 8.84 3.31 -20.74
N GLY A 270 8.59 3.91 -19.57
CA GLY A 270 8.69 5.35 -19.35
C GLY A 270 7.69 6.18 -20.15
N ARG A 271 6.79 5.55 -20.92
CA ARG A 271 5.87 6.22 -21.84
C ARG A 271 4.62 6.76 -21.13
N PRO A 272 3.89 7.70 -21.76
CA PRO A 272 2.57 8.12 -21.29
C PRO A 272 1.60 6.95 -21.17
N ALA A 273 0.67 7.02 -20.22
CA ALA A 273 -0.31 5.96 -19.95
C ALA A 273 -1.20 5.63 -21.16
N PHE A 274 -1.60 6.64 -21.92
CA PHE A 274 -2.52 6.47 -23.04
C PHE A 274 -1.87 5.65 -24.15
N GLY A 275 -2.50 4.52 -24.52
CA GLY A 275 -2.03 3.64 -25.58
C GLY A 275 -0.84 2.74 -25.20
N VAL A 276 -0.33 2.79 -23.97
CA VAL A 276 0.86 2.02 -23.56
C VAL A 276 0.65 0.51 -23.69
N SER A 277 -0.55 0.02 -23.37
CA SER A 277 -0.90 -1.41 -23.50
C SER A 277 -0.87 -1.88 -24.94
N LYS A 278 -1.38 -1.08 -25.88
CA LYS A 278 -1.33 -1.38 -27.31
C LYS A 278 0.11 -1.45 -27.81
N VAL A 279 0.93 -0.45 -27.49
CA VAL A 279 2.34 -0.37 -27.87
C VAL A 279 3.14 -1.57 -27.36
N VAL A 280 2.98 -1.94 -26.09
CA VAL A 280 3.69 -3.08 -25.51
C VAL A 280 3.21 -4.41 -26.10
N LYS A 281 1.91 -4.55 -26.36
CA LYS A 281 1.35 -5.73 -27.00
C LYS A 281 1.92 -5.92 -28.40
N GLU A 282 1.90 -4.88 -29.23
CA GLU A 282 2.48 -4.91 -30.59
C GLU A 282 3.98 -5.24 -30.56
N ALA A 283 4.73 -4.69 -29.61
CA ALA A 283 6.15 -4.99 -29.46
C ALA A 283 6.43 -6.45 -29.07
N LEU A 284 5.59 -7.06 -28.22
CA LEU A 284 5.67 -8.48 -27.89
C LEU A 284 5.30 -9.37 -29.08
N ASP A 285 4.22 -9.05 -29.79
CA ASP A 285 3.75 -9.79 -30.97
C ASP A 285 4.81 -9.78 -32.09
N MET A 286 5.49 -8.65 -32.27
CA MET A 286 6.61 -8.50 -33.22
C MET A 286 7.97 -8.94 -32.67
N LYS A 287 8.06 -9.44 -31.43
CA LYS A 287 9.32 -9.83 -30.76
C LYS A 287 10.40 -8.74 -30.77
N CYS A 288 10.01 -7.49 -30.55
CA CYS A 288 10.90 -6.34 -30.48
C CYS A 288 10.66 -5.48 -29.22
N LEU A 289 10.46 -6.17 -28.09
CA LEU A 289 10.17 -5.54 -26.80
C LEU A 289 11.25 -4.51 -26.42
N GLU A 290 12.52 -4.75 -26.77
CA GLU A 290 13.65 -3.87 -26.46
C GLU A 290 13.45 -2.44 -26.97
N ARG A 291 12.70 -2.26 -28.07
CA ARG A 291 12.42 -0.95 -28.68
C ARG A 291 11.46 -0.08 -27.86
N VAL A 292 10.72 -0.69 -26.94
CA VAL A 292 9.75 0.02 -26.09
C VAL A 292 10.21 0.14 -24.64
N LEU A 293 11.30 -0.52 -24.26
CA LEU A 293 11.87 -0.41 -22.92
C LEU A 293 12.45 0.97 -22.67
N ASP A 294 12.31 1.43 -21.44
CA ASP A 294 12.89 2.70 -21.04
C ASP A 294 14.41 2.58 -20.88
N ALA A 295 15.16 3.16 -21.82
CA ALA A 295 16.62 3.18 -21.78
C ALA A 295 17.17 3.94 -20.55
N SER A 296 16.40 4.85 -19.95
CA SER A 296 16.84 5.57 -18.74
C SER A 296 16.91 4.68 -17.51
N ALA A 297 16.28 3.49 -17.55
CA ALA A 297 16.31 2.50 -16.47
C ALA A 297 17.55 1.59 -16.50
N GLY A 298 18.46 1.80 -17.46
CA GLY A 298 19.62 0.95 -17.72
C GLY A 298 19.26 -0.30 -18.52
N ASP A 299 20.17 -1.28 -18.51
CA ASP A 299 20.05 -2.49 -19.30
C ASP A 299 19.03 -3.45 -18.68
N TRP A 300 17.81 -3.42 -19.21
CA TRP A 300 16.75 -4.35 -18.85
C TRP A 300 17.11 -5.78 -19.28
N PRO A 301 17.15 -6.75 -18.36
CA PRO A 301 17.21 -8.15 -18.75
C PRO A 301 15.93 -8.55 -19.47
N TYR A 302 16.05 -9.08 -20.70
CA TYR A 302 14.90 -9.39 -21.55
C TYR A 302 13.87 -10.27 -20.84
N VAL A 303 14.30 -11.31 -20.11
CA VAL A 303 13.40 -12.24 -19.40
C VAL A 303 12.56 -11.53 -18.35
N GLN A 304 13.16 -10.60 -17.60
CA GLN A 304 12.48 -9.82 -16.56
C GLN A 304 11.51 -8.81 -17.19
N ALA A 305 11.97 -8.10 -18.22
CA ALA A 305 11.17 -7.15 -18.98
C ALA A 305 9.95 -7.82 -19.62
N GLU A 306 10.13 -8.99 -20.25
CA GLU A 306 9.08 -9.75 -20.92
C GLU A 306 8.03 -10.26 -19.91
N LYS A 307 8.46 -10.78 -18.77
CA LYS A 307 7.55 -11.21 -17.69
C LYS A 307 6.74 -10.04 -17.12
N LEU A 308 7.38 -8.88 -16.91
CA LEU A 308 6.70 -7.68 -16.43
C LEU A 308 5.70 -7.16 -17.46
N ALA A 309 6.07 -7.16 -18.75
CA ALA A 309 5.21 -6.78 -19.86
C ALA A 309 3.96 -7.68 -19.94
N LYS A 310 4.16 -9.00 -19.92
CA LYS A 310 3.07 -10.00 -19.95
C LYS A 310 2.13 -9.83 -18.77
N LEU A 311 2.66 -9.59 -17.56
CA LEU A 311 1.84 -9.32 -16.38
C LEU A 311 1.04 -8.02 -16.54
N GLY A 312 1.70 -6.93 -16.95
CA GLY A 312 1.05 -5.63 -17.18
C GLY A 312 -0.10 -5.74 -18.18
N LEU A 313 0.10 -6.43 -19.31
CA LEU A 313 -0.95 -6.67 -20.30
C LEU A 313 -2.09 -7.53 -19.77
N LYS A 314 -1.78 -8.58 -18.98
CA LYS A 314 -2.81 -9.44 -18.38
C LYS A 314 -3.67 -8.67 -17.37
N CYS A 315 -3.06 -7.77 -16.59
CA CYS A 315 -3.78 -6.86 -15.70
C CYS A 315 -4.65 -5.86 -16.48
N CYS A 316 -4.20 -5.41 -17.64
CA CYS A 316 -4.90 -4.48 -18.53
C CYS A 316 -5.93 -5.14 -19.47
N ASP A 317 -6.31 -6.41 -19.25
CA ASP A 317 -7.30 -7.07 -20.11
C ASP A 317 -8.64 -6.31 -20.07
N MET A 318 -9.29 -6.15 -21.23
CA MET A 318 -10.56 -5.43 -21.31
C MET A 318 -11.67 -6.15 -20.54
N ASN A 319 -11.58 -7.48 -20.41
CA ASN A 319 -12.50 -8.30 -19.62
C ASN A 319 -11.93 -8.58 -18.23
N LYS A 320 -12.60 -8.08 -17.18
CA LYS A 320 -12.18 -8.22 -15.77
C LYS A 320 -12.06 -9.67 -15.29
N ARG A 321 -12.71 -10.63 -15.98
CA ARG A 321 -12.61 -12.06 -15.66
C ARG A 321 -11.26 -12.65 -16.05
N ASN A 322 -10.61 -12.09 -17.08
CA ASN A 322 -9.29 -12.54 -17.55
C ASN A 322 -8.14 -11.95 -16.72
N ARG A 323 -8.40 -10.82 -16.06
CA ARG A 323 -7.42 -10.17 -15.17
C ARG A 323 -7.13 -11.06 -13.97
N PRO A 324 -5.87 -11.17 -13.52
CA PRO A 324 -5.56 -11.81 -12.26
C PRO A 324 -6.22 -11.06 -11.09
N ASP A 325 -6.34 -11.70 -9.93
CA ASP A 325 -6.47 -10.95 -8.68
C ASP A 325 -5.10 -10.42 -8.22
N ALA A 326 -5.09 -9.54 -7.20
CA ALA A 326 -3.84 -8.97 -6.70
C ALA A 326 -2.87 -10.05 -6.16
N LYS A 327 -3.39 -11.14 -5.58
CA LYS A 327 -2.58 -12.23 -5.00
C LYS A 327 -1.94 -13.08 -6.10
N GLU A 328 -2.65 -13.31 -7.20
CA GLU A 328 -2.13 -13.95 -8.41
C GLU A 328 -1.07 -13.07 -9.08
N ALA A 329 -1.32 -11.76 -9.21
CA ALA A 329 -0.33 -10.81 -9.72
C ALA A 329 0.94 -10.80 -8.85
N TRP A 330 0.80 -10.84 -7.53
CA TRP A 330 1.92 -10.95 -6.59
C TRP A 330 2.74 -12.21 -6.82
N LYS A 331 2.10 -13.38 -6.97
CA LYS A 331 2.79 -14.65 -7.29
C LYS A 331 3.60 -14.57 -8.59
N MET A 332 3.12 -13.82 -9.58
CA MET A 332 3.83 -13.60 -10.84
C MET A 332 5.01 -12.63 -10.70
N LEU A 333 4.97 -11.68 -9.76
CA LEU A 333 6.06 -10.73 -9.47
C LEU A 333 7.16 -11.33 -8.58
N GLN A 334 6.82 -12.23 -7.65
CA GLN A 334 7.78 -12.80 -6.70
C GLN A 334 9.07 -13.37 -7.35
N PRO A 335 9.03 -14.11 -8.47
CA PRO A 335 10.25 -14.58 -9.13
C PRO A 335 11.14 -13.45 -9.65
N LEU A 336 10.55 -12.32 -10.09
CA LEU A 336 11.29 -11.16 -10.57
C LEU A 336 12.06 -10.51 -9.42
N MET A 337 11.43 -10.37 -8.25
CA MET A 337 12.10 -9.86 -7.05
C MET A 337 13.28 -10.72 -6.64
N LYS A 338 13.09 -12.05 -6.57
CA LYS A 338 14.17 -12.98 -6.23
C LYS A 338 15.37 -12.83 -7.18
N SER A 339 15.11 -12.67 -8.47
CA SER A 339 16.19 -12.49 -9.47
C SER A 339 17.03 -11.22 -9.25
N ILE A 340 16.43 -10.15 -8.69
CA ILE A 340 17.16 -8.92 -8.32
C ILE A 340 18.07 -9.18 -7.12
N SER A 341 17.56 -9.89 -6.11
CA SER A 341 18.33 -10.28 -4.93
C SER A 341 19.56 -11.12 -5.32
N PHE A 342 19.42 -12.04 -6.28
CA PHE A 342 20.54 -12.84 -6.78
C PHE A 342 21.53 -12.05 -7.66
N ALA A 343 21.06 -11.10 -8.48
CA ALA A 343 21.94 -10.26 -9.30
C ALA A 343 22.86 -9.35 -8.45
N ARG A 344 22.38 -8.90 -7.29
CA ARG A 344 23.19 -8.16 -6.29
C ARG A 344 24.30 -8.99 -5.63
N LEU A 345 24.28 -10.32 -5.77
CA LEU A 345 25.31 -11.23 -5.24
C LEU A 345 26.41 -11.55 -6.28
N SER A 346 26.35 -10.99 -7.49
CA SER A 346 27.41 -11.15 -8.49
C SER A 346 28.53 -10.10 -8.32
N PRO A 347 29.83 -10.45 -8.47
CA PRO A 347 30.94 -9.61 -7.98
C PRO A 347 31.21 -8.32 -8.77
N SER A 348 30.48 -8.04 -9.84
CA SER A 348 30.91 -7.05 -10.85
C SER A 348 30.14 -5.73 -10.84
N SER A 349 29.14 -5.56 -9.96
CA SER A 349 28.29 -4.36 -9.97
C SER A 349 28.08 -3.81 -8.56
N ILE A 350 29.17 -3.40 -7.91
CA ILE A 350 29.12 -2.66 -6.65
C ILE A 350 29.20 -1.16 -6.96
N MET A 351 28.05 -0.49 -6.97
CA MET A 351 27.91 0.91 -6.58
C MET A 351 26.54 1.10 -5.88
N LEU A 352 26.63 1.14 -4.55
CA LEU A 352 25.78 1.80 -3.54
C LEU A 352 24.24 1.79 -3.71
N ALA A 353 23.55 0.99 -2.88
CA ALA A 353 22.43 1.46 -2.05
C ALA A 353 22.06 0.44 -0.94
N PRO A 354 21.62 0.91 0.25
CA PRO A 354 21.73 0.17 1.51
C PRO A 354 20.39 -0.46 1.92
N GLU A 355 20.06 -1.67 1.43
CA GLU A 355 18.84 -2.36 1.85
C GLU A 355 19.04 -3.88 1.97
N TYR A 356 19.86 -4.27 2.94
CA TYR A 356 19.77 -5.58 3.63
C TYR A 356 19.84 -5.42 5.16
N SER A 357 19.74 -4.18 5.67
CA SER A 357 19.87 -3.90 7.11
C SER A 357 18.61 -4.20 7.92
N SER A 358 17.48 -4.59 7.32
CA SER A 358 16.24 -4.82 8.07
C SER A 358 16.03 -6.28 8.53
N CYS A 359 16.92 -7.22 8.17
CA CYS A 359 16.89 -8.58 8.71
C CYS A 359 18.13 -8.91 9.57
N ILE A 360 19.27 -8.27 9.30
CA ILE A 360 20.49 -8.52 10.06
C ILE A 360 20.45 -7.66 11.34
N PRO A 361 20.52 -8.27 12.54
CA PRO A 361 20.66 -7.50 13.77
C PRO A 361 21.86 -6.54 13.66
N SER A 362 21.65 -5.27 14.01
CA SER A 362 22.64 -4.20 13.79
C SER A 362 24.00 -4.48 14.43
N TYR A 363 24.03 -5.24 15.53
CA TYR A 363 25.26 -5.67 16.20
C TYR A 363 26.06 -6.76 15.46
N PHE A 364 25.54 -7.33 14.37
CA PHE A 364 26.30 -8.19 13.45
C PHE A 364 26.96 -7.42 12.31
N ILE A 365 26.66 -6.13 12.16
CA ILE A 365 27.17 -5.29 11.08
C ILE A 365 28.46 -4.59 11.52
N CYS A 366 29.50 -4.69 10.70
CA CYS A 366 30.77 -3.99 10.92
C CYS A 366 30.56 -2.48 10.84
N PRO A 367 31.02 -1.69 11.84
CA PRO A 367 30.86 -0.25 11.79
C PRO A 367 31.64 0.46 10.68
N ILE A 368 32.75 -0.11 10.19
CA ILE A 368 33.59 0.44 9.11
C ILE A 368 33.00 0.09 7.74
N PHE A 369 32.87 -1.21 7.45
CA PHE A 369 32.42 -1.68 6.13
C PHE A 369 30.90 -1.60 5.94
N LYS A 370 30.11 -1.47 7.01
CA LYS A 370 28.64 -1.53 6.98
C LYS A 370 28.10 -2.83 6.38
N GLU A 371 28.85 -3.91 6.51
CA GLU A 371 28.52 -5.27 6.05
C GLU A 371 28.50 -6.27 7.22
N LEU A 372 27.90 -7.45 7.03
CA LEU A 372 27.90 -8.52 8.02
C LEU A 372 29.33 -8.99 8.34
N MET A 373 29.68 -9.02 9.62
CA MET A 373 31.00 -9.48 10.06
C MET A 373 31.18 -10.99 9.84
N ARG A 374 32.29 -11.36 9.19
CA ARG A 374 32.74 -12.74 8.96
C ARG A 374 33.85 -13.13 9.92
N ASP A 375 34.76 -12.20 10.22
CA ASP A 375 35.83 -12.36 11.22
C ASP A 375 35.76 -11.22 12.25
N PRO A 376 34.76 -11.22 13.15
CA PRO A 376 34.61 -10.14 14.12
C PRO A 376 35.79 -10.09 15.11
N ARG A 377 36.44 -8.93 15.24
CA ARG A 377 37.56 -8.64 16.14
C ARG A 377 37.28 -7.45 17.04
N ILE A 378 37.60 -7.59 18.32
CA ILE A 378 37.50 -6.54 19.32
C ILE A 378 38.79 -5.73 19.30
N ALA A 379 38.68 -4.41 19.18
CA ALA A 379 39.79 -3.49 19.37
C ALA A 379 39.82 -2.96 20.80
N ALA A 380 40.89 -2.25 21.16
CA ALA A 380 41.11 -1.75 22.52
C ALA A 380 40.06 -0.74 23.02
N ASP A 381 39.25 -0.17 22.12
CA ASP A 381 38.10 0.67 22.45
C ASP A 381 36.86 -0.13 22.90
N GLY A 382 36.93 -1.46 22.90
CA GLY A 382 35.85 -2.37 23.26
C GLY A 382 34.82 -2.59 22.16
N PHE A 383 34.97 -1.97 20.98
CA PHE A 383 34.09 -2.18 19.84
C PHE A 383 34.56 -3.37 18.99
N THR A 384 33.60 -4.01 18.33
CA THR A 384 33.87 -5.14 17.42
C THR A 384 33.76 -4.68 15.96
N TYR A 385 34.74 -5.09 15.15
CA TYR A 385 34.87 -4.75 13.74
C TYR A 385 35.11 -6.00 12.89
N GLU A 386 34.95 -5.89 11.58
CA GLU A 386 35.44 -6.92 10.65
C GLU A 386 36.98 -6.90 10.68
N GLY A 387 37.60 -8.08 10.82
CA GLY A 387 39.03 -8.22 11.08
C GLY A 387 39.89 -7.54 10.02
N GLU A 388 39.55 -7.68 8.75
CA GLU A 388 40.29 -7.03 7.66
C GLU A 388 40.04 -5.50 7.63
N ALA A 389 38.87 -5.04 8.04
CA ALA A 389 38.54 -3.61 8.10
C ALA A 389 39.39 -2.88 9.14
N ILE A 390 39.45 -3.42 10.37
CA ILE A 390 40.18 -2.79 11.46
C ILE A 390 41.70 -2.94 11.28
N LYS A 391 42.19 -4.06 10.73
CA LYS A 391 43.61 -4.19 10.36
C LYS A 391 44.00 -3.18 9.29
N GLY A 392 43.17 -3.00 8.25
CA GLY A 392 43.39 -1.99 7.21
C GLY A 392 43.37 -0.57 7.75
N TRP A 393 42.51 -0.28 8.73
CA TRP A 393 42.48 1.00 9.41
C TRP A 393 43.77 1.27 10.19
N LEU A 394 44.23 0.31 10.99
CA LEU A 394 45.45 0.45 11.79
C LEU A 394 46.71 0.50 10.91
N SER A 395 46.78 -0.33 9.85
CA SER A 395 47.91 -0.34 8.92
C SER A 395 48.01 0.92 8.06
N SER A 396 46.94 1.71 7.95
CA SER A 396 46.96 3.04 7.33
C SER A 396 47.63 4.13 8.17
N GLY A 397 48.20 3.77 9.33
CA GLY A 397 48.88 4.69 10.25
C GLY A 397 47.93 5.45 11.18
N LYS A 398 46.67 5.01 11.28
CA LYS A 398 45.67 5.60 12.19
C LYS A 398 45.66 4.83 13.52
N GLU A 399 46.00 5.51 14.60
CA GLU A 399 45.96 4.96 15.98
C GLU A 399 44.67 5.32 16.73
N THR A 400 43.62 5.77 16.03
CA THR A 400 42.36 6.21 16.63
C THR A 400 41.22 5.23 16.38
N SER A 401 40.28 5.16 17.32
CA SER A 401 39.04 4.39 17.23
C SER A 401 38.23 4.85 16.02
N PRO A 402 37.84 3.92 15.12
CA PRO A 402 36.94 4.22 14.01
C PRO A 402 35.54 4.73 14.44
N MET A 403 35.15 4.49 15.70
CA MET A 403 33.82 4.83 16.22
C MET A 403 33.80 6.15 17.00
N THR A 404 34.83 6.41 17.80
CA THR A 404 34.87 7.55 18.71
C THR A 404 35.92 8.59 18.34
N ASN A 405 36.81 8.26 17.40
CA ASN A 405 37.97 9.05 17.01
C ASN A 405 38.96 9.35 18.16
N LEU A 406 38.83 8.64 19.30
CA LEU A 406 39.77 8.69 20.42
C LEU A 406 40.95 7.76 20.16
N ARG A 407 42.15 8.07 20.69
CA ARG A 407 43.34 7.21 20.54
C ARG A 407 43.11 5.86 21.23
N LEU A 408 43.44 4.76 20.55
CA LEU A 408 43.39 3.42 21.11
C LEU A 408 44.55 3.22 22.09
N SER A 409 44.33 2.49 23.19
CA SER A 409 45.39 2.18 24.16
C SER A 409 46.46 1.26 23.57
N ASP A 410 46.07 0.40 22.64
CA ASP A 410 46.93 -0.51 21.90
C ASP A 410 46.26 -0.87 20.55
N CYS A 411 47.02 -1.54 19.67
CA CYS A 411 46.56 -1.99 18.36
C CYS A 411 46.30 -3.51 18.32
N GLU A 412 46.21 -4.17 19.47
CA GLU A 412 45.94 -5.60 19.52
C GLU A 412 44.46 -5.87 19.21
N LEU A 413 44.23 -6.95 18.47
CA LEU A 413 42.89 -7.32 18.00
C LEU A 413 42.53 -8.71 18.50
N VAL A 414 41.55 -8.78 19.40
CA VAL A 414 41.10 -10.02 20.02
C VAL A 414 39.94 -10.62 19.20
N PRO A 415 40.00 -11.90 18.79
CA PRO A 415 38.88 -12.53 18.08
C PRO A 415 37.61 -12.60 18.95
N ASN A 416 36.46 -12.17 18.41
CA ASN A 416 35.17 -12.28 19.08
C ASN A 416 34.46 -13.59 18.71
N HIS A 417 34.91 -14.70 19.28
CA HIS A 417 34.38 -16.03 18.97
C HIS A 417 32.87 -16.16 19.30
N ALA A 418 32.41 -15.49 20.35
CA ALA A 418 30.99 -15.48 20.75
C ALA A 418 30.11 -14.83 19.69
N LEU A 419 30.48 -13.62 19.23
CA LEU A 419 29.75 -12.93 18.17
C LEU A 419 29.79 -13.70 16.85
N ARG A 420 30.95 -14.27 16.52
CA ARG A 420 31.10 -15.12 15.32
C ARG A 420 30.16 -16.33 15.36
N SER A 421 30.07 -17.01 16.50
CA SER A 421 29.14 -18.13 16.68
C SER A 421 27.68 -17.70 16.60
N ALA A 422 27.33 -16.54 17.16
CA ALA A 422 25.98 -15.98 17.07
C ALA A 422 25.57 -15.63 15.64
N ILE A 423 26.50 -15.04 14.86
CA ILE A 423 26.29 -14.73 13.43
C ILE A 423 26.07 -16.02 12.63
N GLN A 424 26.89 -17.06 12.87
CA GLN A 424 26.75 -18.35 12.20
C GLN A 424 25.43 -19.04 12.54
N GLY A 425 25.03 -19.05 13.81
CA GLY A 425 23.74 -19.58 14.24
C GLY A 425 22.57 -18.83 13.61
N TRP A 426 22.64 -17.50 13.52
CA TRP A 426 21.64 -16.69 12.85
C TRP A 426 21.54 -17.00 11.34
N LEU A 427 22.68 -17.18 10.66
CA LEU A 427 22.70 -17.53 9.23
C LEU A 427 22.04 -18.89 8.94
N GLN A 428 22.21 -19.88 9.84
CA GLN A 428 21.59 -21.22 9.69
C GLN A 428 20.07 -21.23 9.88
N HIS A 429 19.52 -20.27 10.62
CA HIS A 429 18.06 -20.15 10.82
C HIS A 429 17.36 -19.40 9.67
N GLN A 430 18.12 -18.87 8.72
CA GLN A 430 17.62 -18.07 7.58
C GLN A 430 17.63 -18.84 6.25
N SER A 431 18.12 -20.09 6.23
CA SER A 431 18.27 -20.95 5.04
C SER A 431 17.12 -21.94 4.85
#